data_AF-A0A5J4J0W4-F1
#
_entry.id   AF-A0A5J4J0W4-F1
#
_cell.length_a   1.000
_cell.length_b   1.000
_cell.length_c   1.000
_cell.angle_alpha   90.00
_cell.angle_beta   90.00
_cell.angle_gamma   90.00
#
_symmetry.space_group_name_H-M   'P 1'
#
loop_
_entity.id
_entity.type
_entity.pdbx_description
1 polymer ?
#
loop_
_entity_poly.entity_id
_entity_poly.type
_entity_poly.pdbx_seq_one_letter_code
_entity_poly.pdbx_strand_id
1 'polypeptide(L)'
;MKENPQYDEIDLKFVNAVDEVIAVNSELGIKPNNDSSIGKEVYPTNRSIVSAVRSRSKHIPHLALINFAKRFNIDMNYFYNETPLMYQPPSITNITVKGNSIQSTGNNSTNINAGKGKIQGIYTAETGSTNTLVEVVEVNTMINNFISQIDGERVKQFLTIISKIQMESKSSSDKLERILIEKSEEIKEMRISFKKEMRELREELKETRDKLDVSLKREVDLLRELLNERK
;
A
#
# COMPACT_ATOMS: atom_id res chain seq x y z
N MET A 1 21.99 0.11 28.52
CA MET A 1 22.57 0.31 27.17
C MET A 1 22.68 1.81 26.97
N LYS A 2 23.73 2.33 26.31
CA LYS A 2 23.80 3.76 26.00
C LYS A 2 22.62 4.12 25.10
N GLU A 3 21.85 5.14 25.47
CA GLU A 3 20.71 5.66 24.71
C GLU A 3 21.19 6.06 23.32
N ASN A 4 20.98 5.19 22.33
CA ASN A 4 21.17 5.53 20.93
C ASN A 4 19.77 5.81 20.37
N PRO A 5 19.44 7.07 20.04
CA PRO A 5 18.10 7.44 19.58
C PRO A 5 17.60 6.60 18.39
N GLN A 6 18.51 6.16 17.52
CA GLN A 6 18.17 5.32 16.37
C GLN A 6 17.72 3.92 16.77
N TYR A 7 18.33 3.34 17.80
CA TYR A 7 17.93 2.02 18.29
C TYR A 7 16.59 2.07 19.00
N ASP A 8 16.34 3.15 19.75
CA ASP A 8 15.05 3.37 20.41
C ASP A 8 13.91 3.56 19.38
N GLU A 9 14.17 4.24 18.26
CA GLU A 9 13.19 4.40 17.18
C GLU A 9 12.84 3.05 16.52
N ILE A 10 13.87 2.24 16.22
CA ILE A 10 13.67 0.89 15.65
C ILE A 10 12.88 0.01 16.61
N ASP A 11 13.20 0.04 17.91
CA ASP A 11 12.49 -0.73 18.93
C ASP A 11 11.02 -0.29 19.04
N LEU A 12 10.75 1.02 18.97
CA LEU A 12 9.39 1.55 18.98
C LEU A 12 8.60 1.11 17.74
N LYS A 13 9.18 1.22 16.55
CA LYS A 13 8.56 0.73 15.30
C LYS A 13 8.28 -0.77 15.38
N PHE A 14 9.22 -1.55 15.92
CA PHE A 14 9.01 -2.97 16.16
C PHE A 14 7.83 -3.26 17.07
N VAL A 15 7.73 -2.57 18.21
CA VAL A 15 6.62 -2.74 19.14
C VAL A 15 5.29 -2.36 18.49
N ASN A 16 5.23 -1.25 17.73
CA ASN A 16 4.02 -0.84 17.01
C ASN A 16 3.58 -1.90 15.98
N ALA A 17 4.53 -2.46 15.24
CA ALA A 17 4.21 -3.51 14.27
C ALA A 17 3.72 -4.80 14.93
N VAL A 18 4.30 -5.17 16.07
CA VAL A 18 3.82 -6.29 16.89
C VAL A 18 2.38 -6.05 17.35
N ASP A 19 2.07 -4.84 17.82
CA ASP A 19 0.74 -4.50 18.32
C ASP A 19 -0.32 -4.54 17.22
N GLU A 20 -0.02 -4.05 16.01
CA GLU A 20 -0.92 -4.15 14.86
C GLU A 20 -1.16 -5.61 14.45
N VAL A 21 -0.09 -6.42 14.37
CA VAL A 21 -0.21 -7.86 14.08
C VAL A 21 -1.06 -8.57 15.14
N ILE A 22 -0.87 -8.27 16.42
CA ILE A 22 -1.67 -8.86 17.52
C ILE A 22 -3.13 -8.44 17.41
N ALA A 23 -3.41 -7.16 17.16
CA ALA A 23 -4.77 -6.64 17.05
C ALA A 23 -5.52 -7.33 15.90
N VAL A 24 -4.95 -7.27 14.69
CA VAL A 24 -5.53 -7.89 13.48
C VAL A 24 -5.70 -9.40 13.66
N ASN A 25 -4.69 -10.09 14.20
CA ASN A 25 -4.76 -11.54 14.39
C ASN A 25 -5.77 -11.95 15.46
N SER A 26 -5.93 -11.15 16.52
CA SER A 26 -6.91 -11.40 17.57
C SER A 26 -8.34 -11.24 17.06
N GLU A 27 -8.60 -10.18 16.28
CA GLU A 27 -9.91 -9.96 15.65
C GLU A 27 -10.29 -11.10 14.70
N LEU A 28 -9.32 -11.62 13.95
CA LEU A 28 -9.52 -12.72 13.01
C LEU A 28 -9.43 -14.13 13.65
N GLY A 29 -9.13 -14.22 14.95
CA GLY A 29 -8.98 -15.49 15.65
C GLY A 29 -7.79 -16.34 15.17
N ILE A 30 -6.78 -15.74 14.55
CA ILE A 30 -5.60 -16.41 14.01
C ILE A 30 -4.39 -16.25 14.94
N LYS A 31 -3.44 -17.18 14.83
CA LYS A 31 -2.19 -17.17 15.59
C LYS A 31 -1.02 -16.77 14.68
N PRO A 32 0.01 -16.08 15.20
CA PRO A 32 0.21 -15.69 16.60
C PRO A 32 -0.50 -14.37 16.99
N ASN A 33 -1.02 -14.31 18.21
CA ASN A 33 -1.80 -13.18 18.73
C ASN A 33 -1.32 -12.67 20.10
N ASN A 34 -0.07 -12.97 20.47
CA ASN A 34 0.53 -12.49 21.72
C ASN A 34 2.05 -12.43 21.59
N ASP A 35 2.68 -11.59 22.42
CA ASP A 35 4.12 -11.34 22.45
C ASP A 35 4.96 -12.63 22.49
N SER A 36 4.60 -13.60 23.33
CA SER A 36 5.36 -14.84 23.45
C SER A 36 5.27 -15.71 22.19
N SER A 37 4.13 -15.73 21.51
CA SER A 37 3.93 -16.52 20.30
C SER A 37 4.66 -15.88 19.13
N ILE A 38 4.61 -14.54 19.01
CA ILE A 38 5.39 -13.79 18.02
C ILE A 38 6.88 -13.98 18.29
N GLY A 39 7.34 -13.80 19.53
CA GLY A 39 8.74 -13.98 19.91
C GLY A 39 9.28 -15.37 19.59
N LYS A 40 8.46 -16.42 19.75
CA LYS A 40 8.83 -17.79 19.36
C LYS A 40 9.06 -17.94 17.85
N GLU A 41 8.24 -17.28 17.02
CA GLU A 41 8.35 -17.35 15.56
C GLU A 41 9.54 -16.53 15.03
N VAL A 42 9.79 -15.36 15.61
CA VAL A 42 10.80 -14.43 15.06
C VAL A 42 12.18 -14.55 15.71
N TYR A 43 12.23 -15.04 16.95
CA TYR A 43 13.49 -15.24 17.68
C TYR A 43 13.41 -16.44 18.64
N PRO A 44 13.47 -17.68 18.11
CA PRO A 44 13.21 -18.90 18.88
C PRO A 44 14.10 -19.10 20.11
N THR A 45 15.32 -18.57 20.09
CA THR A 45 16.28 -18.66 21.20
C THR A 45 15.87 -17.85 22.43
N ASN A 46 15.02 -16.84 22.26
CA ASN A 46 14.43 -16.08 23.36
C ASN A 46 13.01 -15.62 23.00
N ARG A 47 12.01 -16.44 23.33
CA ARG A 47 10.59 -16.12 23.12
C ARG A 47 10.12 -14.84 23.83
N SER A 48 10.83 -14.42 24.87
CA SER A 48 10.54 -13.20 25.64
C SER A 48 11.21 -11.96 25.05
N ILE A 49 11.77 -12.04 23.84
CA ILE A 49 12.42 -10.88 23.22
C ILE A 49 11.45 -9.72 23.02
N VAL A 50 10.21 -10.01 22.63
CA VAL A 50 9.19 -8.98 22.38
C VAL A 50 8.87 -8.21 23.66
N SER A 51 8.64 -8.92 24.76
CA SER A 51 8.38 -8.28 26.07
C SER A 51 9.63 -7.56 26.61
N ALA A 52 10.83 -8.07 26.33
CA ALA A 52 12.07 -7.41 26.72
C ALA A 52 12.30 -6.08 25.98
N VAL A 53 11.96 -6.03 24.68
CA VAL A 53 12.02 -4.80 23.87
C VAL A 53 10.93 -3.82 24.30
N ARG A 54 9.71 -4.29 24.52
CA ARG A 54 8.60 -3.47 25.03
C ARG A 54 8.92 -2.80 26.37
N SER A 55 9.59 -3.51 27.26
CA SER A 55 10.04 -2.98 28.57
C SER A 55 11.32 -2.14 28.49
N ARG A 56 11.85 -1.89 27.28
CA ARG A 56 13.12 -1.18 27.02
C ARG A 56 14.33 -1.81 27.73
N SER A 57 14.23 -3.09 28.08
CA SER A 57 15.30 -3.82 28.77
C SER A 57 16.36 -4.34 27.80
N LYS A 58 15.99 -4.53 26.52
CA LYS A 58 16.87 -5.03 25.45
C LYS A 58 16.49 -4.38 24.12
N HIS A 59 17.49 -4.17 23.27
CA HIS A 59 17.28 -3.83 21.87
C HIS A 59 16.90 -5.06 21.04
N ILE A 60 16.04 -4.89 20.04
CA ILE A 60 15.64 -5.97 19.13
C ILE A 60 16.83 -6.41 18.26
N PRO A 61 17.19 -7.71 18.23
CA PRO A 61 18.21 -8.19 17.30
C PRO A 61 17.75 -8.02 15.85
N HIS A 62 18.66 -7.57 14.97
CA HIS A 62 18.34 -7.40 13.55
C HIS A 62 17.79 -8.67 12.89
N LEU A 63 18.27 -9.84 13.30
CA LEU A 63 17.74 -11.13 12.83
C LEU A 63 16.25 -11.32 13.15
N ALA A 64 15.80 -10.85 14.31
CA ALA A 64 14.39 -10.93 14.71
C ALA A 64 13.53 -10.02 13.83
N LEU A 65 14.03 -8.84 13.44
CA LEU A 65 13.35 -7.95 12.49
C LEU A 65 13.20 -8.60 11.11
N ILE A 66 14.26 -9.22 10.59
CA ILE A 66 14.23 -9.92 9.29
C ILE A 66 13.19 -11.07 9.33
N ASN A 67 13.19 -11.86 10.41
CA ASN A 67 12.25 -12.97 10.55
C ASN A 67 10.81 -12.47 10.70
N PHE A 68 10.61 -11.37 11.41
CA PHE A 68 9.30 -10.72 11.54
C PHE A 68 8.78 -10.22 10.18
N ALA A 69 9.60 -9.47 9.44
CA ALA A 69 9.28 -8.99 8.11
C ALA A 69 8.89 -10.13 7.16
N LYS A 70 9.68 -11.21 7.13
CA LYS A 70 9.38 -12.40 6.31
C LYS A 70 8.10 -13.11 6.74
N ARG A 71 7.87 -13.27 8.05
CA ARG A 71 6.72 -14.03 8.56
C ARG A 71 5.39 -13.32 8.31
N PHE A 72 5.39 -12.00 8.44
CA PHE A 72 4.17 -11.20 8.35
C PHE A 72 4.07 -10.42 7.03
N ASN A 73 4.97 -10.69 6.08
CA ASN A 73 5.04 -10.03 4.78
C ASN A 73 5.07 -8.49 4.89
N ILE A 74 5.90 -7.99 5.81
CA ILE A 74 6.08 -6.56 6.06
C ILE A 74 7.37 -6.11 5.37
N ASP A 75 7.35 -4.96 4.69
CA ASP A 75 8.55 -4.38 4.10
C ASP A 75 9.55 -4.02 5.21
N MET A 76 10.77 -4.53 5.07
CA MET A 76 11.85 -4.29 6.03
C MET A 76 12.27 -2.82 6.10
N ASN A 77 11.98 -2.03 5.05
CA ASN A 77 12.17 -0.58 5.06
C ASN A 77 11.36 0.14 6.14
N TYR A 78 10.24 -0.45 6.59
CA TYR A 78 9.42 0.07 7.69
C TYR A 78 10.24 0.41 8.93
N PHE A 79 11.20 -0.44 9.29
CA PHE A 79 11.96 -0.24 10.53
C PHE A 79 13.03 0.84 10.42
N TYR A 80 13.43 1.23 9.22
CA TYR A 80 14.53 2.16 8.97
C TYR A 80 14.08 3.50 8.36
N ASN A 81 12.90 3.55 7.74
CA ASN A 81 12.38 4.70 6.99
C ASN A 81 11.00 5.11 7.53
N GLU A 82 10.43 6.18 6.97
CA GLU A 82 9.07 6.67 7.27
C GLU A 82 8.00 5.98 6.40
N THR A 83 8.20 4.71 6.02
CA THR A 83 7.19 3.98 5.25
C THR A 83 6.06 3.51 6.17
N PRO A 84 4.78 3.55 5.73
CA PRO A 84 3.66 3.05 6.54
C PRO A 84 3.76 1.55 6.76
N LEU A 85 3.24 1.06 7.88
CA LEU A 85 3.10 -0.37 8.10
C LEU A 85 2.00 -0.92 7.19
N MET A 86 2.30 -1.99 6.47
CA MET A 86 1.33 -2.68 5.62
C MET A 86 1.27 -4.15 6.01
N TYR A 87 0.53 -4.47 7.07
CA TYR A 87 0.28 -5.85 7.45
C TYR A 87 -0.97 -6.40 6.76
N GLN A 88 -0.81 -7.54 6.08
CA GLN A 88 -1.93 -8.31 5.53
C GLN A 88 -1.93 -9.71 6.16
N PRO A 89 -2.98 -10.08 6.92
CA PRO A 89 -3.06 -11.39 7.53
C PRO A 89 -3.16 -12.48 6.45
N PRO A 90 -2.62 -13.69 6.70
CA PRO A 90 -2.73 -14.80 5.75
C PRO A 90 -4.19 -15.08 5.40
N SER A 91 -4.48 -15.34 4.13
CA SER A 91 -5.81 -15.74 3.69
C SER A 91 -6.25 -17.03 4.38
N ILE A 92 -7.27 -16.92 5.23
CA ILE A 92 -7.82 -18.07 5.96
C ILE A 92 -8.68 -18.88 4.98
N THR A 93 -8.09 -19.86 4.30
CA THR A 93 -8.84 -20.84 3.49
C THR A 93 -9.39 -22.02 4.30
N ASN A 94 -9.23 -22.02 5.63
CA ASN A 94 -9.65 -23.12 6.48
C ASN A 94 -11.08 -22.97 6.99
N ILE A 95 -12.05 -23.21 6.11
CA ILE A 95 -13.37 -23.70 6.53
C ILE A 95 -13.23 -25.21 6.73
N THR A 96 -12.74 -25.64 7.90
CA THR A 96 -12.95 -27.03 8.33
C THR A 96 -14.26 -27.08 9.10
N VAL A 97 -15.38 -27.25 8.40
CA VAL A 97 -16.64 -27.63 9.07
C VAL A 97 -16.45 -29.05 9.60
N LYS A 98 -16.06 -29.19 10.87
CA LYS A 98 -16.14 -30.48 11.57
C LYS A 98 -17.61 -30.83 11.75
N GLY A 99 -18.22 -31.44 10.72
CA GLY A 99 -19.61 -31.88 10.80
C GLY A 99 -20.14 -32.53 9.53
N ASN A 100 -19.73 -32.07 8.35
CA ASN A 100 -20.22 -32.58 7.08
C ASN A 100 -19.04 -32.88 6.15
N SER A 101 -18.93 -34.13 5.70
CA SER A 101 -17.90 -34.57 4.75
C SER A 101 -18.56 -34.95 3.42
N ILE A 102 -18.06 -34.38 2.33
CA ILE A 102 -18.38 -34.83 0.97
C ILE A 102 -17.16 -35.62 0.49
N GLN A 103 -17.35 -36.90 0.21
CA GLN A 103 -16.31 -37.76 -0.34
C GLN A 103 -16.69 -38.16 -1.76
N SER A 104 -15.80 -37.89 -2.72
CA SER A 104 -15.93 -38.35 -4.10
C SER A 104 -15.29 -39.72 -4.22
N THR A 105 -16.05 -40.73 -4.63
CA THR A 105 -15.58 -42.12 -4.78
C THR A 105 -15.13 -42.45 -6.21
N GLY A 106 -14.82 -41.44 -7.04
CA GLY A 106 -14.17 -41.62 -8.34
C GLY A 106 -15.05 -42.16 -9.48
N ASN A 107 -16.29 -42.59 -9.20
CA ASN A 107 -17.21 -43.18 -10.19
C ASN A 107 -18.50 -42.36 -10.38
N ASN A 108 -18.40 -41.03 -10.53
CA ASN A 108 -19.55 -40.12 -10.68
C ASN A 108 -20.62 -40.23 -9.56
N SER A 109 -20.26 -40.81 -8.42
CA SER A 109 -21.09 -40.94 -7.23
C SER A 109 -20.54 -40.03 -6.14
N THR A 110 -21.40 -39.18 -5.59
CA THR A 110 -21.07 -38.30 -4.46
C THR A 110 -21.88 -38.73 -3.26
N ASN A 111 -21.21 -39.24 -2.22
CA ASN A 111 -21.88 -39.58 -0.96
C ASN A 111 -21.85 -38.37 -0.02
N ILE A 112 -23.03 -37.92 0.40
CA ILE A 112 -23.22 -36.79 1.32
C ILE A 112 -23.69 -37.32 2.67
N ASN A 113 -22.84 -37.23 3.69
CA ASN A 113 -23.19 -37.57 5.06
C ASN A 113 -23.50 -36.30 5.86
N ALA A 114 -24.75 -36.12 6.28
CA ALA A 114 -25.11 -35.22 7.36
C ALA A 114 -25.00 -36.01 8.67
N GLY A 115 -24.26 -35.53 9.66
CA GLY A 115 -24.08 -36.23 10.94
C GLY A 115 -25.40 -36.43 11.72
N LYS A 116 -25.64 -35.66 12.81
CA LYS A 116 -26.88 -35.75 13.59
C LYS A 116 -28.06 -34.93 13.01
N GLY A 117 -27.88 -34.32 11.84
CA GLY A 117 -28.88 -33.46 11.18
C GLY A 117 -29.58 -34.16 10.02
N LYS A 118 -30.69 -33.59 9.54
CA LYS A 118 -31.37 -34.02 8.30
C LYS A 118 -30.91 -33.15 7.13
N ILE A 119 -30.64 -33.76 5.98
CA ILE A 119 -30.35 -33.03 4.73
C ILE A 119 -31.65 -32.37 4.26
N GLN A 120 -31.67 -31.03 4.19
CA GLN A 120 -32.87 -30.27 3.82
C GLN A 120 -33.00 -29.97 2.32
N GLY A 121 -32.04 -30.39 1.48
CA GLY A 121 -32.14 -30.33 0.02
C GLY A 121 -30.76 -30.38 -0.67
N ILE A 122 -30.72 -30.82 -1.93
CA ILE A 122 -29.55 -30.75 -2.81
C ILE A 122 -29.88 -29.79 -3.94
N TYR A 123 -29.24 -28.61 -3.97
CA TYR A 123 -29.40 -27.65 -5.06
C TYR A 123 -28.33 -27.90 -6.12
N THR A 124 -28.72 -28.51 -7.24
CA THR A 124 -27.87 -28.61 -8.43
C THR A 124 -27.90 -27.27 -9.17
N ALA A 125 -26.76 -26.59 -9.27
CA ALA A 125 -26.63 -25.40 -10.10
C ALA A 125 -26.58 -25.84 -11.57
N GLU A 126 -27.71 -25.77 -12.27
CA GLU A 126 -27.75 -25.95 -13.72
C GLU A 126 -27.19 -24.71 -14.43
N THR A 127 -26.20 -24.99 -15.28
CA THR A 127 -25.70 -24.26 -16.45
C THR A 127 -26.49 -23.02 -16.89
N GLY A 128 -25.88 -21.84 -16.78
CA GLY A 128 -26.37 -20.65 -17.46
C GLY A 128 -25.72 -19.33 -17.03
N SER A 129 -24.51 -19.03 -17.49
CA SER A 129 -24.12 -17.62 -17.75
C SER A 129 -22.88 -17.55 -18.64
N THR A 130 -23.13 -17.41 -19.93
CA THR A 130 -22.17 -16.83 -20.86
C THR A 130 -21.99 -15.36 -20.49
N ASN A 131 -20.91 -15.00 -19.80
CA ASN A 131 -20.38 -13.64 -19.85
C ASN A 131 -18.87 -13.62 -19.63
N THR A 132 -18.21 -13.23 -20.70
CA THR A 132 -16.80 -12.96 -20.94
C THR A 132 -16.23 -11.96 -19.93
N LEU A 133 -15.68 -12.39 -18.80
CA LEU A 133 -14.82 -11.55 -17.93
C LEU A 133 -13.83 -12.43 -17.15
N VAL A 134 -12.72 -12.76 -17.80
CA VAL A 134 -11.66 -13.68 -17.30
C VAL A 134 -10.74 -13.04 -16.22
N GLU A 135 -10.94 -11.78 -15.83
CA GLU A 135 -10.16 -11.13 -14.73
C GLU A 135 -10.96 -10.85 -13.45
N VAL A 136 -12.27 -11.10 -13.41
CA VAL A 136 -13.14 -10.85 -12.23
C VAL A 136 -13.49 -12.14 -11.49
N VAL A 137 -12.86 -13.25 -11.87
CA VAL A 137 -13.23 -14.60 -11.42
C VAL A 137 -12.99 -14.79 -9.93
N GLU A 138 -11.96 -14.18 -9.34
CA GLU A 138 -11.67 -14.39 -7.91
C GLU A 138 -12.69 -13.71 -6.99
N VAL A 139 -13.03 -12.44 -7.26
CA VAL A 139 -13.95 -11.66 -6.41
C VAL A 139 -15.38 -12.14 -6.55
N ASN A 140 -15.85 -12.40 -7.78
CA ASN A 140 -17.22 -12.88 -8.01
C ASN A 140 -17.42 -14.28 -7.43
N THR A 141 -16.40 -15.15 -7.50
CA THR A 141 -16.47 -16.49 -6.91
C THR A 141 -16.49 -16.41 -5.38
N MET A 142 -15.72 -15.52 -4.77
CA MET A 142 -15.79 -15.26 -3.31
C MET A 142 -17.14 -14.72 -2.88
N ILE A 143 -17.70 -13.75 -3.62
CA ILE A 143 -19.04 -13.18 -3.36
C ILE A 143 -20.12 -14.27 -3.44
N ASN A 144 -20.09 -15.11 -4.47
CA ASN A 144 -21.07 -16.19 -4.64
C ASN A 144 -20.95 -17.27 -3.57
N ASN A 145 -19.72 -17.63 -3.18
CA ASN A 145 -19.47 -18.57 -2.09
C ASN A 145 -19.89 -18.00 -0.73
N PHE A 146 -19.83 -16.68 -0.53
CA PHE A 146 -20.30 -16.03 0.68
C PHE A 146 -21.83 -15.88 0.73
N ILE A 147 -22.47 -15.51 -0.39
CA ILE A 147 -23.92 -15.37 -0.52
C ILE A 147 -24.65 -16.70 -0.27
N SER A 148 -24.07 -17.82 -0.74
CA SER A 148 -24.63 -19.15 -0.53
C SER A 148 -24.60 -19.64 0.93
N GLN A 149 -23.91 -18.93 1.84
CA GLN A 149 -23.75 -19.30 3.25
C GLN A 149 -24.56 -18.42 4.21
N ILE A 150 -25.40 -17.51 3.69
CA ILE A 150 -26.06 -16.45 4.46
C ILE A 150 -27.57 -16.45 4.23
N ASP A 151 -28.36 -16.16 5.27
CA ASP A 151 -29.82 -15.97 5.17
C ASP A 151 -30.17 -14.88 4.14
N GLY A 152 -31.22 -15.10 3.33
CA GLY A 152 -31.54 -14.26 2.17
C GLY A 152 -31.73 -12.77 2.45
N GLU A 153 -32.06 -12.39 3.69
CA GLU A 153 -32.16 -10.99 4.13
C GLU A 153 -30.78 -10.32 4.33
N ARG A 154 -29.80 -11.06 4.86
CA ARG A 154 -28.42 -10.58 5.03
C ARG A 154 -27.66 -10.51 3.70
N VAL A 155 -28.00 -11.37 2.74
CA VAL A 155 -27.51 -11.27 1.35
C VAL A 155 -27.92 -9.94 0.71
N LYS A 156 -29.17 -9.49 0.92
CA LYS A 156 -29.65 -8.20 0.40
C LYS A 156 -28.91 -7.02 1.03
N GLN A 157 -28.67 -7.06 2.33
CA GLN A 157 -27.89 -6.02 3.03
C GLN A 157 -26.45 -5.98 2.52
N PHE A 158 -25.83 -7.15 2.31
CA PHE A 158 -24.48 -7.26 1.76
C PHE A 158 -24.40 -6.69 0.33
N LEU A 159 -25.30 -7.07 -0.58
CA LEU A 159 -25.34 -6.52 -1.94
C LEU A 159 -25.55 -5.00 -1.96
N THR A 160 -26.31 -4.46 -0.99
CA THR A 160 -26.51 -3.02 -0.83
C THR A 160 -25.23 -2.32 -0.37
N ILE A 161 -24.43 -2.95 0.48
CA ILE A 161 -23.13 -2.42 0.90
C ILE A 161 -22.15 -2.44 -0.28
N ILE A 162 -22.08 -3.54 -1.02
CA ILE A 162 -21.22 -3.65 -2.20
C ILE A 162 -21.57 -2.60 -3.25
N SER A 163 -22.86 -2.40 -3.53
CA SER A 163 -23.28 -1.38 -4.51
C SER A 163 -22.92 0.03 -4.06
N LYS A 164 -23.06 0.36 -2.76
CA LYS A 164 -22.61 1.65 -2.20
C LYS A 164 -21.10 1.84 -2.35
N ILE A 165 -20.30 0.83 -2.00
CA ILE A 165 -18.84 0.87 -2.15
C ILE A 165 -18.45 1.07 -3.61
N GLN A 166 -19.09 0.35 -4.54
CA GLN A 166 -18.83 0.51 -5.97
C GLN A 166 -19.19 1.91 -6.48
N MET A 167 -20.32 2.46 -6.03
CA MET A 167 -20.73 3.83 -6.38
C MET A 167 -19.77 4.87 -5.83
N GLU A 168 -19.34 4.74 -4.57
CA GLU A 168 -18.37 5.65 -3.94
C GLU A 168 -17.00 5.56 -4.60
N SER A 169 -16.54 4.35 -4.91
CA SER A 169 -15.28 4.12 -5.63
C SER A 169 -15.32 4.75 -7.01
N LYS A 170 -16.41 4.57 -7.76
CA LYS A 170 -16.58 5.18 -9.08
C LYS A 170 -16.61 6.70 -9.00
N SER A 171 -17.41 7.26 -8.08
CA SER A 171 -17.47 8.71 -7.88
C SER A 171 -16.12 9.32 -7.48
N SER A 172 -15.37 8.62 -6.63
CA SER A 172 -14.02 9.07 -6.23
C SER A 172 -13.04 9.01 -7.39
N SER A 173 -13.10 7.95 -8.21
CA SER A 173 -12.32 7.85 -9.45
C SER A 173 -12.62 9.02 -10.40
N ASP A 174 -13.89 9.33 -10.64
CA ASP A 174 -14.31 10.43 -11.52
C ASP A 174 -13.83 11.80 -11.01
N LYS A 175 -13.76 11.98 -9.69
CA LYS A 175 -13.22 13.21 -9.07
C LYS A 175 -11.70 13.30 -9.26
N LEU A 176 -10.99 12.20 -9.05
CA LEU A 176 -9.53 12.15 -9.25
C LEU A 176 -9.16 12.42 -10.72
N GLU A 177 -9.92 11.84 -11.66
CA GLU A 177 -9.70 12.07 -13.10
C GLU A 177 -9.88 13.54 -13.46
N ARG A 178 -10.92 14.21 -12.93
CA ARG A 178 -11.11 15.66 -13.13
C ARG A 178 -9.95 16.49 -12.60
N ILE A 179 -9.51 16.23 -11.36
CA ILE A 179 -8.37 16.93 -10.75
C ILE A 179 -7.11 16.74 -11.59
N LEU A 180 -6.90 15.54 -12.13
CA LEU A 180 -5.72 15.23 -12.94
C LEU A 180 -5.74 15.98 -14.28
N ILE A 181 -6.91 16.09 -14.92
CA ILE A 181 -7.09 16.88 -16.15
C ILE A 181 -6.82 18.37 -15.87
N GLU A 182 -7.45 18.94 -14.83
CA GLU A 182 -7.29 20.33 -14.43
C GLU A 182 -5.81 20.67 -14.13
N LYS A 183 -5.14 19.83 -13.33
CA LYS A 183 -3.72 20.01 -13.01
C LYS A 183 -2.81 19.86 -14.24
N SER A 184 -3.17 18.99 -15.18
CA SER A 184 -2.44 18.85 -16.44
C SER A 184 -2.56 20.10 -17.31
N GLU A 185 -3.71 20.76 -17.32
CA GLU A 185 -3.93 22.04 -18.01
C GLU A 185 -3.14 23.17 -17.34
N GLU A 186 -3.20 23.30 -16.02
CA GLU A 186 -2.39 24.28 -15.27
C GLU A 186 -0.88 24.13 -15.56
N ILE A 187 -0.36 22.89 -15.60
CA ILE A 187 1.05 22.62 -15.92
C ILE A 187 1.39 23.07 -17.34
N LYS A 188 0.49 22.86 -18.31
CA LYS A 188 0.69 23.32 -19.69
C LYS A 188 0.74 24.84 -19.77
N GLU A 189 -0.15 25.53 -19.06
CA GLU A 189 -0.18 27.00 -19.01
C GLU A 189 1.09 27.56 -18.37
N MET A 190 1.49 27.04 -17.21
CA MET A 190 2.75 27.43 -16.56
C MET A 190 3.95 27.21 -17.48
N ARG A 191 4.00 26.09 -18.21
CA ARG A 191 5.09 25.81 -19.16
C ARG A 191 5.13 26.85 -20.29
N ILE A 192 3.98 27.30 -20.78
CA ILE A 192 3.90 28.33 -21.83
C ILE A 192 4.37 29.68 -21.29
N SER A 193 3.87 30.09 -20.11
CA SER A 193 4.29 31.32 -19.42
C SER A 193 5.80 31.33 -19.16
N PHE A 194 6.34 30.27 -18.58
CA PHE A 194 7.78 30.16 -18.31
C PHE A 194 8.63 30.24 -19.58
N LYS A 195 8.17 29.61 -20.67
CA LYS A 195 8.86 29.70 -21.97
C LYS A 195 8.86 31.12 -22.54
N LYS A 196 7.80 31.90 -22.28
CA LYS A 196 7.72 33.31 -22.68
C LYS A 196 8.67 34.16 -21.87
N GLU A 197 8.66 34.03 -20.54
CA GLU A 197 9.57 34.75 -19.64
C GLU A 197 11.05 34.45 -19.97
N MET A 198 11.39 33.19 -20.22
CA MET A 198 12.75 32.80 -20.62
C MET A 198 13.18 33.39 -21.96
N ARG A 199 12.23 33.69 -22.86
CA ARG A 199 12.54 34.37 -24.13
C ARG A 199 12.79 35.86 -23.89
N GLU A 200 11.95 36.51 -23.09
CA GLU A 200 12.08 37.92 -22.74
C GLU A 200 13.42 38.18 -22.02
N LEU A 201 13.75 37.35 -21.02
CA LEU A 201 15.01 37.43 -20.30
C LEU A 201 16.24 37.28 -21.22
N ARG A 202 16.16 36.40 -22.22
CA ARG A 202 17.25 36.23 -23.20
C ARG A 202 17.44 37.46 -24.08
N GLU A 203 16.34 38.13 -24.46
CA GLU A 203 16.44 39.35 -25.26
C GLU A 203 16.99 40.52 -24.43
N GLU A 204 16.53 40.69 -23.18
CA GLU A 204 17.07 41.70 -22.27
C GLU A 204 18.56 41.49 -22.00
N LEU A 205 19.00 40.24 -21.80
CA LEU A 205 20.41 39.90 -21.60
C LEU A 205 21.25 40.25 -22.84
N LYS A 206 20.72 39.98 -24.04
CA LYS A 206 21.36 40.30 -25.30
C LYS A 206 21.49 41.81 -25.49
N GLU A 207 20.41 42.58 -25.27
CA GLU A 207 20.46 44.03 -25.33
C GLU A 207 21.45 44.63 -24.33
N THR A 208 21.48 44.10 -23.12
CA THR A 208 22.39 44.55 -22.07
C THR A 208 23.85 44.29 -22.45
N ARG A 209 24.13 43.12 -23.03
CA ARG A 209 25.45 42.78 -23.56
C ARG A 209 25.85 43.72 -24.70
N ASP A 210 24.97 43.96 -25.67
CA ASP A 210 25.25 44.83 -26.80
C ASP A 210 25.55 46.27 -26.33
N LYS A 211 24.79 46.79 -25.36
CA LYS A 211 25.04 48.09 -24.72
C LYS A 211 26.39 48.13 -23.99
N LEU A 212 26.74 47.05 -23.28
CA LEU A 212 28.02 46.94 -22.57
C LEU A 212 29.20 46.95 -23.55
N ASP A 213 29.12 46.18 -24.64
CA ASP A 213 30.16 46.11 -25.68
C ASP A 213 30.37 47.48 -26.34
N VAL A 214 29.28 48.23 -26.61
CA VAL A 214 29.37 49.61 -27.13
C VAL A 214 30.01 50.55 -26.12
N SER A 215 29.63 50.46 -24.84
CA SER A 215 30.19 51.31 -23.78
C SER A 215 31.69 51.03 -23.59
N LEU A 216 32.09 49.76 -23.57
CA LEU A 216 33.48 49.34 -23.43
C LEU A 216 34.32 49.85 -24.61
N LYS A 217 33.79 49.75 -25.84
CA LYS A 217 34.49 50.25 -27.02
C LYS A 217 34.71 51.77 -26.94
N ARG A 218 33.69 52.53 -26.54
CA ARG A 218 33.82 53.98 -26.33
C ARG A 218 34.85 54.32 -25.26
N GLU A 219 34.87 53.60 -24.16
CA GLU A 219 35.86 53.82 -23.09
C GLU A 219 37.29 53.55 -23.57
N VAL A 220 37.49 52.45 -24.30
CA VAL A 220 38.81 52.13 -24.90
C VAL A 220 39.24 53.18 -25.92
N ASP A 221 38.33 53.67 -26.75
CA ASP A 221 38.63 54.71 -27.74
C ASP A 221 39.01 56.04 -27.05
N LEU A 222 38.29 56.46 -26.01
CA LEU A 222 38.63 57.64 -25.19
C LEU A 222 40.00 57.50 -24.52
N LEU A 223 40.32 56.33 -23.98
CA LEU A 223 41.63 56.06 -23.38
C LEU A 223 42.76 56.16 -24.41
N ARG A 224 42.53 55.70 -25.65
CA ARG A 224 43.49 55.84 -26.75
C ARG A 224 43.71 57.30 -27.14
N GLU A 225 42.65 58.11 -27.21
CA GLU A 225 42.75 59.54 -27.49
C GLU A 225 43.58 60.25 -26.40
N LEU A 226 43.26 60.03 -25.12
CA LEU A 226 44.01 60.62 -24.00
C LEU A 226 45.49 60.22 -23.96
N LEU A 227 45.81 58.99 -24.37
CA LEU A 227 47.20 58.51 -24.46
C LEU A 227 47.96 59.14 -25.63
N ASN A 228 47.27 59.43 -26.74
CA ASN A 228 47.87 60.07 -27.91
C ASN A 228 48.06 61.57 -27.71
N GLU A 229 47.18 62.25 -26.96
CA GLU A 229 47.34 63.68 -26.60
C GLU A 229 48.48 63.95 -25.60
N ARG A 230 48.98 62.91 -24.91
CA ARG A 230 50.11 63.01 -23.97
C ARG A 230 51.49 62.82 -24.61
N LYS A 231 51.57 62.62 -25.93
CA LYS A 231 52.83 62.56 -26.70
C LYS A 231 53.06 63.86 -27.45
#